data_AF-A0A7R9TFC3-F1
#
_entry.id   AF-A0A7R9TFC3-F1
#
_cell.length_a   1.000
_cell.length_b   1.000
_cell.length_c   1.000
_cell.angle_alpha   90.00
_cell.angle_beta   90.00
_cell.angle_gamma   90.00
#
_symmetry.space_group_name_H-M   'P 1'
#
loop_
_entity.id
_entity.type
_entity.pdbx_description
1 polymer ?
#
loop_
_entity_poly.entity_id
_entity_poly.type
_entity_poly.pdbx_seq_one_letter_code
_entity_poly.pdbx_strand_id
1 'polypeptide(L)'
;KTIGEMSCNPSIGGLAKGTLVREIDALDGLMGVAADAAGIQFRVLNASKGPAVRGPRAQMDRTAYKNEIQSLLGNVGGVTIVDAAVADLIVGEDDQAAV
;
A
#
# COMPACT_ATOMS: atom_id res chain seq x y z
N LYS A 1 -4.13 -15.77 -5.61
CA LYS A 1 -3.66 -14.45 -6.07
C LYS A 1 -2.78 -13.83 -4.99
N THR A 2 -1.68 -13.16 -5.33
CA THR A 2 -0.67 -12.62 -4.38
C THR A 2 -0.70 -11.09 -4.29
N ILE A 3 -1.60 -10.42 -5.02
CA ILE A 3 -1.80 -8.97 -4.92
C ILE A 3 -2.25 -8.62 -3.50
N GLY A 4 -1.54 -7.68 -2.86
CA GLY A 4 -1.78 -7.29 -1.45
C GLY A 4 -1.06 -8.16 -0.41
N GLU A 5 -0.13 -9.04 -0.82
CA GLU A 5 0.66 -9.86 0.10
C GLU A 5 1.61 -9.01 0.97
N MET A 6 1.65 -9.28 2.28
CA MET A 6 2.56 -8.61 3.22
C MET A 6 3.80 -9.48 3.46
N SER A 7 4.84 -9.36 2.66
CA SER A 7 5.99 -10.30 2.68
C SER A 7 6.80 -10.34 3.98
N CYS A 8 6.87 -9.23 4.72
CA CYS A 8 7.67 -9.13 5.95
C CYS A 8 6.77 -9.14 7.20
N ASN A 9 6.62 -7.98 7.86
CA ASN A 9 5.79 -7.83 9.05
C ASN A 9 4.36 -7.45 8.66
N PRO A 10 3.34 -8.02 9.34
CA PRO A 10 1.94 -7.67 9.10
C PRO A 10 1.60 -6.36 9.80
N SER A 11 2.28 -5.26 9.45
CA SER A 11 2.04 -3.94 10.03
C SER A 11 2.19 -2.84 9.01
N ILE A 12 1.28 -1.86 9.05
CA ILE A 12 1.31 -0.64 8.24
C ILE A 12 1.61 0.57 9.16
N GLY A 13 2.34 1.55 8.63
CA GLY A 13 2.73 2.76 9.36
C GLY A 13 3.95 2.61 10.27
N GLY A 14 4.05 3.47 11.29
CA GLY A 14 5.24 3.67 12.13
C GLY A 14 5.65 5.14 12.18
N LEU A 15 6.84 5.47 12.71
CA LEU A 15 7.31 6.86 12.83
C LEU A 15 7.31 7.59 11.48
N ALA A 16 8.15 7.16 10.53
CA ALA A 16 8.22 7.77 9.20
C ALA A 16 7.16 7.21 8.25
N LYS A 17 6.97 5.88 8.28
CA LYS A 17 6.03 5.18 7.40
C LYS A 17 4.58 5.60 7.65
N GLY A 18 4.21 5.99 8.88
CA GLY A 18 2.86 6.45 9.20
C GLY A 18 2.51 7.76 8.48
N THR A 19 3.48 8.67 8.32
CA THR A 19 3.31 9.88 7.53
C THR A 19 3.12 9.55 6.06
N LEU A 20 3.97 8.69 5.48
CA LEU A 20 3.83 8.25 4.08
C LEU A 20 2.47 7.61 3.81
N VAL A 21 1.97 6.78 4.72
CA VAL A 21 0.63 6.18 4.58
C VAL A 21 -0.46 7.27 4.54
N ARG A 22 -0.34 8.30 5.39
CA ARG A 22 -1.28 9.44 5.41
C ARG A 22 -1.17 10.33 4.17
N GLU A 23 0.02 10.48 3.61
CA GLU A 23 0.23 11.20 2.36
C GLU A 23 -0.37 10.44 1.18
N ILE A 24 -0.20 9.12 1.12
CA ILE A 24 -0.86 8.25 0.14
C ILE A 24 -2.38 8.38 0.25
N ASP A 25 -2.91 8.33 1.46
CA ASP A 25 -4.35 8.48 1.75
C ASP A 25 -4.89 9.86 1.32
N ALA A 26 -4.14 10.94 1.58
CA ALA A 26 -4.49 12.29 1.15
C ALA A 26 -4.49 12.48 -0.38
N LEU A 27 -3.82 11.60 -1.12
CA LEU A 27 -3.81 11.54 -2.58
C LEU A 27 -4.79 10.48 -3.12
N ASP A 28 -5.79 10.09 -2.32
CA ASP A 28 -6.81 9.08 -2.62
C ASP A 28 -6.23 7.68 -2.91
N GLY A 29 -5.07 7.36 -2.32
CA GLY A 29 -4.42 6.06 -2.43
C GLY A 29 -5.03 5.00 -1.51
N LEU A 30 -4.95 3.74 -1.93
CA LEU A 30 -5.68 2.62 -1.30
C LEU A 30 -5.08 2.11 0.02
N MET A 31 -3.82 2.45 0.35
CA MET A 31 -3.09 1.83 1.45
C MET A 31 -3.71 2.12 2.83
N GLY A 32 -4.16 3.36 3.05
CA GLY A 32 -4.82 3.77 4.30
C GLY A 32 -6.16 3.06 4.49
N VAL A 33 -7.01 3.12 3.47
CA VAL A 33 -8.33 2.46 3.42
C VAL A 33 -8.22 0.96 3.71
N ALA A 34 -7.33 0.25 3.01
CA ALA A 34 -7.15 -1.18 3.22
C ALA A 34 -6.60 -1.51 4.62
N ALA A 35 -5.73 -0.66 5.17
CA ALA A 35 -5.19 -0.85 6.52
C ALA A 35 -6.27 -0.65 7.60
N ASP A 36 -7.19 0.30 7.42
CA ASP A 36 -8.28 0.53 8.36
C ASP A 36 -9.29 -0.63 8.36
N ALA A 37 -9.59 -1.23 7.20
CA ALA A 37 -10.50 -2.37 7.10
C ALA A 37 -9.92 -3.68 7.68
N ALA A 38 -8.59 -3.86 7.58
CA ALA A 38 -7.90 -5.09 7.96
C ALA A 38 -7.13 -5.01 9.29
N GLY A 39 -7.19 -3.86 9.98
CA GLY A 39 -6.42 -3.62 11.18
C GLY A 39 -6.94 -4.37 12.39
N ILE A 40 -6.05 -5.07 13.08
CA ILE A 40 -6.31 -5.78 14.35
C ILE A 40 -6.02 -4.87 15.55
N GLN A 41 -4.97 -4.06 15.47
CA GLN A 41 -4.54 -3.21 16.57
C GLN A 41 -3.94 -1.90 16.05
N PHE A 42 -4.39 -0.78 16.61
CA PHE A 42 -3.93 0.56 16.24
C PHE A 42 -3.19 1.23 17.39
N ARG A 43 -2.10 1.93 17.08
CA ARG A 43 -1.33 2.72 18.05
C ARG A 43 -0.71 3.94 17.38
N VAL A 44 -0.68 5.05 18.09
CA VAL A 44 0.14 6.21 17.73
C VAL A 44 1.49 6.10 18.46
N LEU A 45 2.57 5.90 17.71
CA LEU A 45 3.92 5.96 18.25
C LEU A 45 4.27 7.41 18.60
N ASN A 46 5.07 7.61 19.66
CA ASN A 46 5.40 8.94 20.19
C ASN A 46 4.19 9.81 20.55
N ALA A 47 3.07 9.21 20.98
CA ALA A 47 1.84 9.95 21.30
C ALA A 47 2.03 11.07 22.35
N SER A 48 2.93 10.88 23.32
CA SER A 48 3.25 11.88 24.35
C SER A 48 4.18 13.00 23.88
N LYS A 49 4.76 12.89 22.68
CA LYS A 49 5.63 13.92 22.08
C LYS A 49 4.84 14.85 21.15
N GLY A 50 5.51 15.88 20.65
CA GLY A 50 4.92 16.86 19.73
C GLY A 50 4.40 16.22 18.44
N PRO A 51 3.40 16.84 17.76
CA PRO A 51 2.75 16.28 16.58
C PRO A 51 3.72 15.89 15.45
N ALA A 52 4.78 16.68 15.25
CA ALA A 52 5.76 16.48 14.18
C ALA A 52 6.50 15.12 14.24
N VAL A 53 6.48 14.43 15.37
CA VAL A 53 7.18 13.14 15.56
C VAL A 53 6.23 11.98 15.88
N ARG A 54 4.92 12.20 15.79
CA ARG A 54 3.90 11.17 16.00
C ARG A 54 3.76 10.30 14.75
N GLY A 55 3.69 8.99 14.94
CA GLY A 55 3.62 8.03 13.84
C GLY A 55 2.47 7.04 14.00
N PRO A 56 1.37 7.13 13.24
CA PRO A 56 0.31 6.13 13.28
C PRO A 56 0.84 4.78 12.81
N ARG A 57 0.47 3.71 13.51
CA ARG A 57 0.86 2.34 13.21
C ARG A 57 -0.31 1.41 13.49
N ALA A 58 -0.48 0.42 12.62
CA ALA A 58 -1.46 -0.63 12.83
C ALA A 58 -0.89 -2.02 12.52
N GLN A 59 -1.27 -3.02 13.30
CA GLN A 59 -1.04 -4.44 13.03
C GLN A 59 -2.21 -4.97 12.20
N MET A 60 -1.92 -5.71 11.15
CA MET A 60 -2.87 -6.13 10.13
C MET A 60 -3.18 -7.62 10.23
N ASP A 61 -4.42 -7.99 9.91
CA ASP A 61 -4.73 -9.34 9.43
C ASP A 61 -4.25 -9.44 7.97
N ARG A 62 -3.33 -10.38 7.71
CA ARG A 62 -2.72 -10.57 6.38
C ARG A 62 -3.76 -10.93 5.33
N THR A 63 -4.70 -11.81 5.69
CA THR A 63 -5.71 -12.31 4.77
C THR A 63 -6.75 -11.23 4.50
N ALA A 64 -7.20 -10.52 5.53
CA ALA A 64 -8.15 -9.42 5.36
C ALA A 64 -7.55 -8.30 4.52
N TYR A 65 -6.30 -7.87 4.79
CA TYR A 65 -5.64 -6.79 4.04
C TYR A 65 -5.50 -7.14 2.56
N LYS A 66 -5.06 -8.37 2.29
CA LYS A 66 -4.91 -8.91 0.94
C LYS A 66 -6.24 -8.98 0.18
N ASN A 67 -7.30 -9.39 0.85
CA ASN A 67 -8.64 -9.46 0.24
C ASN A 67 -9.19 -8.06 -0.04
N GLU A 68 -8.99 -7.12 0.88
CA GLU A 68 -9.44 -5.74 0.74
C GLU A 68 -8.75 -5.05 -0.44
N ILE A 69 -7.42 -5.17 -0.56
CA ILE A 69 -6.69 -4.61 -1.70
C ILE A 69 -7.21 -5.16 -3.04
N GLN A 70 -7.49 -6.46 -3.11
CA GLN A 70 -8.05 -7.05 -4.33
C GLN A 70 -9.46 -6.56 -4.63
N SER A 71 -10.29 -6.40 -3.60
CA SER A 71 -11.63 -5.81 -3.72
C SER A 71 -11.56 -4.37 -4.25
N LEU A 72 -10.74 -3.53 -3.62
CA LEU A 72 -10.54 -2.13 -3.99
C LEU A 72 -10.06 -2.01 -5.43
N LEU A 73 -9.02 -2.76 -5.83
CA LEU A 73 -8.49 -2.74 -7.19
C LEU A 73 -9.52 -3.22 -8.23
N GLY A 74 -10.37 -4.18 -7.88
CA GLY A 74 -11.47 -4.62 -8.76
C GLY A 74 -12.52 -3.53 -9.02
N ASN A 75 -12.58 -2.51 -8.16
CA ASN A 75 -13.51 -1.39 -8.27
C ASN A 75 -12.86 -0.13 -8.86
N VAL A 76 -11.56 -0.14 -9.16
CA VAL A 76 -10.89 0.99 -9.82
C VAL A 76 -11.24 0.98 -11.31
N GLY A 77 -12.00 1.99 -11.75
CA GLY A 77 -12.34 2.16 -13.16
C GLY A 77 -11.11 2.31 -14.06
N GLY A 78 -11.14 1.67 -15.24
CA GLY A 78 -10.04 1.72 -16.20
C GLY A 78 -8.85 0.81 -15.87
N VAL A 79 -8.89 0.04 -14.78
CA VAL A 79 -7.85 -0.94 -14.42
C VAL A 79 -8.32 -2.35 -14.79
N THR A 80 -7.47 -3.09 -15.50
CA THR A 80 -7.67 -4.52 -15.80
C THR A 80 -6.51 -5.31 -15.21
N ILE A 81 -6.82 -6.33 -14.41
CA ILE A 81 -5.81 -7.19 -13.79
C ILE A 81 -5.61 -8.42 -14.68
N VAL A 82 -4.38 -8.61 -15.17
CA VAL A 82 -3.96 -9.80 -15.93
C VAL A 82 -2.94 -10.57 -15.10
N ASP A 83 -3.23 -11.83 -14.80
CA ASP A 83 -2.32 -12.72 -14.08
C ASP A 83 -1.40 -13.43 -15.08
N ALA A 84 -0.24 -12.82 -15.34
CA ALA A 84 0.77 -13.34 -16.26
C ALA A 84 2.16 -12.85 -15.84
N ALA A 85 3.20 -13.59 -16.22
CA ALA A 85 4.57 -13.10 -16.14
C ALA A 85 4.88 -12.22 -17.36
N VAL A 86 5.45 -11.04 -17.13
CA VAL A 86 6.00 -10.20 -18.20
C VAL A 86 7.41 -10.70 -18.52
N ALA A 87 7.63 -11.13 -19.77
CA ALA A 87 8.91 -11.69 -20.20
C ALA A 87 9.89 -10.64 -20.72
N ASP A 88 9.40 -9.66 -21.49
CA ASP A 88 10.21 -8.62 -22.11
C ASP A 88 9.37 -7.35 -22.38
N LEU A 89 10.04 -6.22 -22.58
CA LEU A 89 9.43 -4.96 -23.00
C LEU A 89 9.64 -4.76 -24.50
N ILE A 90 8.58 -4.33 -25.19
CA ILE A 90 8.70 -3.89 -26.59
C ILE A 90 9.10 -2.41 -26.54
N VAL A 91 10.34 -2.12 -26.93
CA VAL A 91 10.91 -0.77 -26.92
C VAL A 91 10.97 -0.24 -28.36
N GLY A 92 10.46 0.96 -28.60
CA GLY A 92 10.47 1.61 -29.92
C GLY A 92 11.86 2.13 -30.31
N GLU A 93 12.07 2.45 -31.58
CA GLU A 93 13.35 2.96 -32.10
C GLU A 93 13.77 4.30 -31.45
N ASP A 94 12.81 5.14 -31.03
CA ASP A 94 13.08 6.43 -30.37
C ASP A 94 13.60 6.30 -28.92
N ASP A 95 13.35 5.16 -28.26
CA ASP A 95 13.76 4.91 -26.87
C ASP A 95 15.15 4.27 -26.76
N GLN A 96 15.76 3.86 -27.89
CA GLN A 96 17.12 3.29 -27.90
C GLN A 96 18.23 4.35 -27.77
N ALA A 97 17.92 5.65 -27.95
CA ALA A 97 18.90 6.73 -27.91
C ALA A 97 19.27 7.23 -26.49
N ALA A 98 18.64 6.68 -25.43
CA ALA A 98 18.82 7.15 -24.06
C ALA A 98 19.62 6.19 -23.15
N VAL A 99 20.26 5.13 -23.70
CA VAL A 99 21.11 4.19 -22.95
C VAL A 99 22.58 4.37 -23.30
#